data_AF-A0A9X9F0Y8-F1
#
_entry.id   AF-A0A9X9F0Y8-F1
#
_cell.length_a   1.000
_cell.length_b   1.000
_cell.length_c   1.000
_cell.angle_alpha   90.00
_cell.angle_beta   90.00
_cell.angle_gamma   90.00
#
_symmetry.space_group_name_H-M   'P 1'
#
loop_
_entity.id
_entity.type
_entity.pdbx_description
1 polymer ?
#
loop_
_entity_poly.entity_id
_entity_poly.type
_entity_poly.pdbx_seq_one_letter_code
_entity_poly.pdbx_strand_id
1 'polypeptide(L)' 'EFYVSSDGVNWGTAVSIGAFANNTNLKEVSFANKTGRYIKLRALSEVNNNPWTSAAEINVFGVVQ' A
#
# COMPACT_ATOMS: atom_id res chain seq x y z
N GLU A 1 0.55 -2.20 5.35
CA GLU A 1 -0.74 -2.75 4.85
C GLU A 1 -1.27 -1.90 3.71
N PHE A 2 -2.12 -2.48 2.87
CA PHE A 2 -2.76 -1.83 1.74
C PHE A 2 -4.27 -1.90 1.82
N TYR A 3 -4.96 -0.82 1.43
CA TYR A 3 -6.42 -0.72 1.42
C TYR A 3 -6.91 -0.04 0.15
N VAL A 4 -8.10 -0.41 -0.30
CA VAL A 4 -8.79 0.21 -1.44
C VAL A 4 -10.15 0.72 -0.97
N SER A 5 -10.51 1.94 -1.36
CA SER A 5 -11.77 2.59 -1.02
C SER A 5 -12.43 3.23 -2.25
N SER A 6 -13.76 3.24 -2.27
CA SER A 6 -14.56 3.97 -3.26
C SER A 6 -14.75 5.44 -2.90
N ASP A 7 -14.68 5.79 -1.61
CA ASP A 7 -15.05 7.12 -1.09
C ASP A 7 -13.91 7.86 -0.35
N GLY A 8 -12.79 7.17 -0.07
CA GLY A 8 -11.64 7.73 0.64
C GLY A 8 -11.82 7.82 2.17
N VAL A 9 -12.99 7.47 2.70
CA VAL A 9 -13.34 7.55 4.13
C VAL A 9 -13.47 6.15 4.72
N ASN A 10 -14.22 5.28 4.06
CA ASN A 10 -14.45 3.90 4.48
C ASN A 10 -13.49 2.97 3.74
N TRP A 11 -12.59 2.32 4.49
CA TRP A 11 -11.51 1.50 3.91
C TRP A 11 -11.74 -0.01 4.00
N GLY A 12 -12.63 -0.45 4.90
CA GLY A 12 -12.89 -1.86 5.14
C GLY A 12 -11.63 -2.63 5.60
N THR A 13 -11.51 -3.88 5.16
CA THR A 13 -10.36 -4.74 5.46
C THR A 13 -9.18 -4.46 4.52
N ALA A 14 -7.97 -4.72 5.01
CA ALA A 14 -6.76 -4.63 4.20
C ALA A 14 -6.81 -5.65 3.05
N VAL A 15 -6.44 -5.21 1.85
CA VAL A 15 -6.30 -6.09 0.68
C VAL A 15 -4.96 -6.83 0.67
N SER A 16 -3.98 -6.33 1.43
CA SER A 16 -2.69 -6.99 1.64
C SER A 16 -2.03 -6.51 2.95
N ILE A 17 -1.41 -7.44 3.67
CA ILE A 17 -0.67 -7.24 4.92
C ILE A 17 0.69 -7.91 4.74
N GLY A 18 1.77 -7.22 5.11
CA GLY A 18 3.12 -7.76 4.98
C GLY A 18 4.20 -6.77 5.40
N ALA A 19 5.45 -7.18 5.21
CA ALA A 19 6.64 -6.37 5.48
C ALA A 19 7.51 -6.27 4.22
N PHE A 20 8.13 -5.10 4.02
CA PHE A 20 9.10 -4.92 2.95
C PHE A 20 10.49 -5.36 3.39
N ALA A 21 11.24 -5.96 2.45
CA ALA A 21 12.66 -6.23 2.67
C ALA A 21 13.44 -4.92 2.86
N ASN A 22 14.39 -4.91 3.80
CA ASN A 22 15.26 -3.77 4.08
C ASN A 22 16.37 -3.66 3.01
N ASN A 23 16.00 -3.18 1.84
CA ASN A 23 16.91 -2.85 0.74
C ASN A 23 16.27 -1.78 -0.17
N THR A 24 17.05 -1.23 -1.09
CA THR A 24 16.63 -0.16 -2.00
C THR A 24 15.92 -0.66 -3.27
N ASN A 25 15.74 -1.97 -3.43
CA ASN A 25 15.06 -2.52 -4.62
C ASN A 25 13.59 -2.08 -4.64
N LEU A 26 12.99 -2.04 -5.84
CA LEU A 26 11.56 -1.84 -5.99
C LEU A 26 10.78 -2.85 -5.13
N LYS A 27 9.72 -2.39 -4.47
CA LYS A 27 8.78 -3.25 -3.75
C LYS A 27 7.46 -3.25 -4.49
N GLU A 28 7.00 -4.43 -4.87
CA GLU A 28 5.71 -4.63 -5.53
C GLU A 28 4.80 -5.48 -4.63
N VAL A 29 3.53 -5.08 -4.54
CA VAL A 29 2.50 -5.82 -3.80
C VAL A 29 1.28 -5.96 -4.68
N SER A 30 1.00 -7.20 -5.09
CA SER A 30 -0.23 -7.58 -5.79
C SER A 30 -1.30 -8.04 -4.80
N PHE A 31 -2.56 -7.83 -5.15
CA PHE A 31 -3.72 -8.35 -4.44
C PHE A 31 -4.86 -8.64 -5.44
N ALA A 32 -5.89 -9.38 -5.02
CA ALA A 32 -7.04 -9.66 -5.88
C ALA A 32 -7.74 -8.37 -6.32
N ASN A 33 -8.14 -8.29 -7.59
CA ASN A 33 -8.75 -7.09 -8.16
C ASN A 33 -9.91 -6.57 -7.29
N LYS A 34 -9.85 -5.27 -6.96
CA LYS A 34 -10.88 -4.58 -6.17
C LYS A 34 -11.14 -3.21 -6.77
N THR A 35 -12.38 -2.95 -7.15
CA THR A 35 -12.81 -1.65 -7.67
C THR A 35 -12.72 -0.59 -6.59
N GLY A 36 -12.09 0.54 -6.91
CA GLY A 36 -12.00 1.68 -6.00
C GLY A 36 -11.38 2.89 -6.68
N ARG A 37 -11.50 4.04 -6.03
CA ARG A 37 -10.93 5.32 -6.50
C ARG A 37 -9.69 5.71 -5.70
N TYR A 38 -9.54 5.17 -4.49
CA TYR A 38 -8.49 5.53 -3.55
C TYR A 38 -7.72 4.29 -3.10
N ILE A 39 -6.39 4.42 -3.01
CA ILE A 39 -5.50 3.46 -2.38
C ILE A 39 -4.92 4.08 -1.10
N LYS A 40 -4.68 3.28 -0.08
CA LYS A 40 -3.93 3.68 1.12
C LYS A 40 -2.83 2.66 1.39
N LEU A 41 -1.59 3.16 1.45
CA LEU A 41 -0.47 2.48 2.07
C LEU A 41 -0.37 2.94 3.53
N ARG A 42 -0.57 2.02 4.47
CA ARG A 42 -0.31 2.27 5.90
C ARG A 42 1.03 1.62 6.27
N ALA A 43 2.06 2.45 6.41
CA ALA A 43 3.35 2.04 6.97
C ALA A 43 3.20 1.89 8.49
N LEU A 44 3.38 0.67 9.00
CA LEU A 44 3.18 0.35 10.42
C LEU A 44 4.45 0.52 11.24
N SER A 45 5.61 0.32 10.62
CA SER A 45 6.92 0.49 11.21
C SER A 45 7.95 0.87 10.14
N GLU A 46 9.00 1.55 10.57
CA GLU A 46 10.23 1.71 9.80
C GLU A 46 11.16 0.51 10.06
N VAL A 47 12.03 0.18 9.11
CA VAL A 47 12.86 -1.04 9.15
C VAL A 47 13.84 -1.07 10.33
N ASN A 48 14.18 0.09 10.91
CA ASN A 48 14.99 0.24 12.12
C ASN A 48 14.21 0.90 13.29
N ASN A 49 12.87 0.84 13.28
CA ASN A 49 11.98 1.39 14.33
C ASN A 49 12.08 2.91 14.56
N ASN A 50 12.50 3.68 13.57
CA ASN A 50 12.48 5.13 13.65
C ASN A 50 11.07 5.71 13.40
N PRO A 51 10.78 6.96 13.81
CA PRO A 51 9.44 7.55 13.71
C PRO A 51 9.13 8.19 12.34
N TRP A 52 9.90 7.89 11.29
CA TRP A 52 9.72 8.45 9.95
C TRP A 52 9.45 7.37 8.89
N THR A 53 8.79 7.79 7.81
CA THR A 53 8.60 6.98 6.60
C THR A 53 8.79 7.89 5.40
N SER A 54 9.47 7.39 4.38
CA SER A 54 9.60 8.04 3.08
C SER A 54 9.35 7.03 1.96
N ALA A 55 8.90 7.53 0.81
CA ALA A 55 8.78 6.78 -0.42
C ALA A 55 9.28 7.67 -1.55
N ALA A 56 10.23 7.19 -2.34
CA ALA A 56 10.74 7.94 -3.48
C ALA A 56 9.68 8.05 -4.57
N GLU A 57 9.02 6.93 -4.88
CA GLU A 57 7.99 6.84 -5.91
C GLU A 57 6.86 5.91 -5.43
N ILE A 58 5.63 6.18 -5.85
CA ILE A 58 4.48 5.31 -5.63
C ILE A 58 3.71 5.19 -6.94
N ASN A 59 3.61 3.97 -7.46
CA ASN A 59 2.79 3.64 -8.62
C ASN A 59 1.59 2.80 -8.20
N VAL A 60 0.49 2.94 -8.94
CA VAL A 60 -0.72 2.13 -8.75
C VAL A 60 -1.06 1.47 -10.07
N PHE A 61 -1.03 0.14 -10.10
CA PHE A 61 -1.45 -0.64 -11.25
C PHE A 61 -2.96 -0.88 -11.18
N GLY A 62 -3.62 -0.72 -12.32
CA GLY A 62 -5.04 -1.02 -12.48
C GLY A 62 -5.26 -1.78 -13.77
N VAL A 63 -6.42 -2.42 -13.87
CA VAL A 63 -6.96 -2.93 -15.14
C VAL A 63 -8.03 -1.96 -15.62
N VAL A 64 -8.22 -1.90 -16.95
CA VAL A 64 -9.34 -1.13 -17.52
C VAL A 64 -10.63 -1.76 -17.00
N GLN A 65 -11.52 -0.91 -16.47
CA GLN A 65 -12.82 -1.33 -15.95
C GLN A 65 -13.80 -1.58 -17.09
#